data_AF-A0A661VU42-F1
#
_entry.id   AF-A0A661VU42-F1
#
_cell.length_a   1.000
_cell.length_b   1.000
_cell.length_c   1.000
_cell.angle_alpha   90.00
_cell.angle_beta   90.00
_cell.angle_gamma   90.00
#
_symmetry.space_group_name_H-M   'P 1'
#
loop_
_entity.id
_entity.type
_entity.pdbx_description
1 polymer ?
#
loop_
_entity_poly.entity_id
_entity_poly.type
_entity_poly.pdbx_seq_one_letter_code
_entity_poly.pdbx_strand_id
1 'polypeptide(L)'
;MAVADLESLRLKVRSLLHLSAPADALFVYYALYHNPRRTRLYVHEDADGRTDGFVAVCQTGRRLFQPTVVLRTPSTAAAIELLRQALVPGRPYYLITTPDLRDAVAEVVDIEQPGINRIYRLDL
;
A
#
# COMPACT_ATOMS: atom_id res chain seq x y z
N MET A 1 15.51 7.69 10.86
CA MET A 1 14.69 6.59 11.40
C MET A 1 15.05 5.31 10.68
N ALA A 2 15.30 4.26 11.45
CA ALA A 2 16.29 3.22 11.17
C ALA A 2 15.79 2.13 10.19
N VAL A 3 16.71 1.61 9.37
CA VAL A 3 16.47 0.44 8.49
C VAL A 3 15.95 -0.78 9.26
N ALA A 4 16.33 -0.91 10.53
CA ALA A 4 15.85 -1.96 11.44
C ALA A 4 14.33 -1.92 11.72
N ASP A 5 13.71 -0.73 11.65
CA ASP A 5 12.27 -0.56 11.86
C ASP A 5 11.49 -1.04 10.62
N LEU A 6 11.99 -0.71 9.42
CA LEU A 6 11.32 -1.09 8.17
C LEU A 6 11.32 -2.60 7.92
N GLU A 7 12.43 -3.30 8.17
CA GLU A 7 12.47 -4.76 8.00
C GLU A 7 11.51 -5.48 8.97
N SER A 8 11.38 -4.97 10.20
CA SER A 8 10.40 -5.48 11.16
C SER A 8 8.96 -5.29 10.67
N LEU A 9 8.63 -4.13 10.10
CA LEU A 9 7.32 -3.88 9.49
C LEU A 9 7.08 -4.75 8.26
N ARG A 10 8.10 -5.01 7.44
CA ARG A 10 8.00 -5.93 6.29
C ARG A 10 7.68 -7.35 6.70
N LEU A 11 8.25 -7.82 7.81
CA LEU A 11 7.92 -9.13 8.37
C LEU A 11 6.45 -9.21 8.78
N LYS A 12 5.92 -8.17 9.43
CA LYS A 12 4.49 -8.09 9.79
C LYS A 12 3.58 -8.12 8.55
N VAL A 13 3.93 -7.36 7.51
CA VAL A 13 3.12 -7.25 6.28
C VAL A 13 3.18 -8.51 5.43
N ARG A 14 4.26 -9.30 5.53
CA ARG A 14 4.46 -10.50 4.71
C ARG A 14 3.32 -11.52 4.83
N SER A 15 2.68 -11.63 6.00
CA SER A 15 1.55 -12.53 6.23
C SER A 15 0.26 -12.08 5.55
N LEU A 16 0.15 -10.80 5.17
CA LEU A 16 -1.00 -10.25 4.46
C LEU A 16 -0.94 -10.47 2.94
N LEU A 17 0.18 -11.02 2.43
CA LEU A 17 0.46 -11.10 1.00
C LEU A 17 0.76 -12.54 0.55
N HIS A 18 0.18 -12.91 -0.58
CA HIS A 18 0.42 -14.17 -1.28
C HIS A 18 1.43 -13.96 -2.41
N LEU A 19 2.68 -14.37 -2.21
CA LEU A 19 3.75 -14.16 -3.21
C LEU A 19 3.50 -14.82 -4.56
N SER A 20 2.69 -15.86 -4.62
CA SER A 20 2.33 -16.57 -5.85
C SER A 20 1.07 -16.02 -6.52
N ALA A 21 0.31 -15.14 -5.86
CA ALA A 21 -0.90 -14.57 -6.43
C ALA A 21 -0.53 -13.36 -7.31
N PRO A 22 -0.87 -13.37 -8.61
CA PRO A 22 -0.54 -12.23 -9.50
C PRO A 22 -1.16 -10.91 -9.02
N ALA A 23 -2.35 -10.96 -8.43
CA ALA A 23 -3.03 -9.80 -7.85
C ALA A 23 -2.18 -9.09 -6.78
N ASP A 24 -1.32 -9.85 -6.09
CA ASP A 24 -0.48 -9.33 -5.01
C ASP A 24 0.87 -8.77 -5.51
N ALA A 25 1.22 -8.97 -6.78
CA ALA A 25 2.56 -8.68 -7.31
C ALA A 25 3.02 -7.23 -7.05
N LEU A 26 2.16 -6.23 -7.28
CA LEU A 26 2.50 -4.83 -7.03
C LEU A 26 2.65 -4.53 -5.53
N PHE A 27 1.76 -5.07 -4.70
CA PHE A 27 1.82 -4.92 -3.25
C PHE A 27 3.10 -5.53 -2.68
N VAL A 28 3.43 -6.75 -3.11
CA VAL A 28 4.66 -7.47 -2.77
C VAL A 28 5.90 -6.66 -3.14
N TYR A 29 5.99 -6.17 -4.38
CA TYR A 29 7.15 -5.39 -4.80
C TYR A 29 7.33 -4.12 -3.96
N TYR A 30 6.27 -3.31 -3.82
CA TYR A 30 6.40 -2.02 -3.16
C TYR A 30 6.54 -2.11 -1.64
N ALA A 31 5.88 -3.08 -1.00
CA ALA A 31 6.00 -3.27 0.45
C ALA A 31 7.32 -3.95 0.84
N LEU A 32 7.68 -5.04 0.15
CA LEU A 32 8.75 -5.93 0.61
C LEU A 32 10.10 -5.68 -0.09
N TYR A 33 10.10 -5.27 -1.36
CA TYR A 33 11.34 -5.26 -2.17
C TYR A 33 11.80 -3.88 -2.64
N HIS A 34 10.94 -2.85 -2.60
CA HIS A 34 11.33 -1.50 -3.03
C HIS A 34 12.47 -0.92 -2.17
N ASN A 35 13.23 0.03 -2.71
CA ASN A 35 14.40 0.59 -2.04
C ASN A 35 14.03 1.16 -0.65
N PRO A 36 14.65 0.67 0.44
CA PRO A 36 14.28 1.05 1.81
C PRO A 36 14.48 2.53 2.10
N ARG A 37 15.42 3.20 1.43
CA ARG A 37 15.66 4.65 1.59
C ARG A 37 14.57 5.51 0.93
N ARG A 38 13.70 4.89 0.13
CA ARG A 38 12.64 5.53 -0.65
C ARG A 38 11.26 4.99 -0.32
N THR A 39 11.14 4.23 0.77
CA THR A 39 9.89 3.62 1.23
C THR A 39 9.62 4.07 2.66
N ARG A 40 8.36 4.44 2.93
CA ARG A 40 7.80 4.49 4.27
C ARG A 40 6.67 3.48 4.33
N LEU A 41 6.67 2.62 5.34
CA LEU A 41 5.67 1.58 5.53
C LEU A 41 4.94 1.87 6.84
N TYR A 42 3.62 1.78 6.81
CA TYR A 42 2.74 1.89 7.96
C TYR A 42 1.90 0.63 8.03
N VAL A 43 1.66 0.14 9.24
CA VAL A 43 0.92 -1.09 9.52
C VAL A 43 -0.21 -0.75 10.47
N HIS A 44 -1.38 -1.32 10.20
CA HIS A 44 -2.53 -1.30 11.09
C HIS A 44 -2.62 -2.66 11.78
N GLU A 45 -2.98 -2.63 13.05
CA GLU A 45 -3.24 -3.81 13.86
C GLU A 45 -4.69 -3.74 14.35
N ASP A 46 -5.38 -4.87 14.31
CA ASP A 46 -6.74 -5.00 14.82
C ASP A 46 -6.78 -4.95 16.36
N ALA A 47 -7.98 -5.07 16.93
CA ALA A 47 -8.17 -5.06 18.39
C ALA A 47 -7.43 -6.20 19.12
N ASP A 48 -7.11 -7.30 18.43
CA ASP A 48 -6.34 -8.43 18.97
C ASP A 48 -4.82 -8.23 18.81
N GLY A 49 -4.38 -7.09 18.25
CA GLY A 49 -2.99 -6.80 17.94
C GLY A 49 -2.46 -7.55 16.72
N ARG A 50 -3.35 -8.13 15.89
CA ARG A 50 -2.94 -8.79 14.64
C ARG A 50 -2.86 -7.76 13.53
N THR A 51 -1.76 -7.81 12.78
CA THR A 51 -1.64 -7.02 11.55
C THR A 51 -2.71 -7.43 10.55
N ASP A 52 -3.57 -6.48 10.18
CA ASP A 52 -4.70 -6.66 9.26
C ASP A 52 -4.68 -5.64 8.10
N GLY A 53 -3.74 -4.69 8.10
CA GLY A 53 -3.61 -3.72 7.03
C GLY A 53 -2.24 -3.08 6.95
N PHE A 54 -1.91 -2.56 5.77
CA PHE A 54 -0.73 -1.73 5.59
C PHE A 54 -0.89 -0.72 4.46
N VAL A 55 -0.09 0.34 4.54
CA VAL A 55 0.14 1.26 3.43
C VAL A 55 1.63 1.54 3.28
N ALA A 56 2.14 1.44 2.05
CA ALA A 56 3.51 1.83 1.73
C ALA A 56 3.51 3.04 0.79
N VAL A 57 4.28 4.06 1.15
CA VAL A 57 4.53 5.26 0.35
C VAL A 57 5.93 5.17 -0.24
N CYS A 58 6.00 4.97 -1.55
CA CYS A 58 7.22 4.69 -2.30
C CYS A 58 7.54 5.84 -3.27
N GLN A 59 8.73 6.43 -3.13
CA GLN A 59 9.23 7.41 -4.09
C GLN A 59 9.83 6.70 -5.30
N THR A 60 9.13 6.76 -6.43
CA THR A 60 9.57 6.15 -7.69
C THR A 60 10.07 7.22 -8.66
N GLY A 61 11.03 6.86 -9.53
CA GLY A 61 11.50 7.78 -10.59
C GLY A 61 10.49 8.00 -11.71
N ARG A 62 9.42 7.19 -11.78
CA ARG A 62 8.43 7.21 -12.86
C ARG A 62 7.48 8.40 -12.76
N ARG A 63 7.24 8.91 -11.54
CA ARG A 63 6.41 10.09 -11.26
C ARG A 63 7.10 10.94 -10.21
N LEU A 64 7.98 11.83 -10.65
CA LEU A 64 8.90 12.60 -9.78
C LEU A 64 8.20 13.34 -8.62
N PHE A 65 6.95 13.75 -8.81
CA PHE A 65 6.17 14.51 -7.82
C PHE A 65 5.00 13.75 -7.19
N GLN A 66 4.70 12.54 -7.66
CA GLN A 66 3.57 11.73 -7.17
C GLN A 66 4.10 10.39 -6.66
N PRO A 67 4.36 10.26 -5.35
CA PRO A 67 4.75 8.98 -4.78
C PRO A 67 3.73 7.90 -5.10
N THR A 68 4.21 6.68 -5.32
CA THR A 68 3.35 5.51 -5.46
C THR A 68 2.94 5.04 -4.08
N VAL A 69 1.63 4.93 -3.86
CA VAL A 69 1.05 4.44 -2.62
C VAL A 69 0.44 3.08 -2.90
N VAL A 70 0.79 2.06 -2.12
CA VAL A 70 0.10 0.77 -2.16
C VAL A 70 -0.61 0.56 -0.82
N LEU A 71 -1.89 0.20 -0.88
CA LEU A 71 -2.74 -0.03 0.29
C LEU A 71 -3.35 -1.42 0.20
N ARG A 72 -3.27 -2.21 1.27
CA ARG A 72 -3.96 -3.50 1.35
C ARG A 72 -4.47 -3.73 2.76
N THR A 73 -5.76 -4.02 2.87
CA THR A 73 -6.46 -4.40 4.10
C THR A 73 -7.83 -4.97 3.70
N PRO A 74 -8.46 -5.85 4.50
CA PRO A 74 -9.85 -6.22 4.31
C PRO A 74 -10.83 -5.21 4.93
N SER A 75 -10.36 -4.23 5.70
CA SER A 75 -11.18 -3.28 6.45
C SER A 75 -11.18 -1.89 5.83
N THR A 76 -12.37 -1.36 5.52
CA THR A 76 -12.53 0.01 5.02
C THR A 76 -12.14 1.07 6.05
N ALA A 77 -12.42 0.82 7.33
CA ALA A 77 -12.02 1.71 8.42
C ALA A 77 -10.48 1.78 8.56
N ALA A 78 -9.82 0.60 8.57
CA ALA A 78 -8.36 0.54 8.61
C ALA A 78 -7.72 1.23 7.40
N ALA A 79 -8.34 1.11 6.21
CA ALA A 79 -7.90 1.81 5.01
C ALA A 79 -7.90 3.34 5.21
N ILE A 80 -8.99 3.90 5.74
CA ILE A 80 -9.10 5.35 5.99
C ILE A 80 -8.03 5.81 6.98
N GLU A 81 -7.84 5.07 8.08
CA GLU A 81 -6.85 5.40 9.11
C GLU A 81 -5.42 5.36 8.56
N LEU A 82 -5.07 4.28 7.85
CA LEU A 82 -3.76 4.13 7.20
C LEU A 82 -3.49 5.27 6.22
N LEU A 83 -4.46 5.64 5.39
CA LEU A 83 -4.30 6.74 4.44
C LEU A 83 -4.14 8.08 5.15
N ARG A 84 -4.94 8.37 6.18
CA ARG A 84 -4.80 9.61 6.97
C ARG A 84 -3.45 9.70 7.68
N GLN A 85 -2.90 8.58 8.13
CA GLN A 85 -1.58 8.54 8.75
C GLN A 85 -0.45 8.72 7.72
N ALA A 86 -0.57 8.12 6.54
CA ALA A 86 0.51 8.04 5.58
C ALA A 86 0.58 9.22 4.59
N LEU A 87 -0.56 9.84 4.30
CA LEU A 87 -0.67 10.88 3.28
C LEU A 87 -0.53 12.28 3.88
N VAL A 88 0.00 13.20 3.08
CA VAL A 88 0.12 14.62 3.41
C VAL A 88 -0.97 15.37 2.62
N PRO A 89 -1.83 16.15 3.29
CA PRO A 89 -2.86 16.95 2.62
C PRO A 89 -2.29 17.85 1.52
N GLY A 90 -3.02 18.00 0.42
CA GLY A 90 -2.63 18.83 -0.73
C GLY A 90 -1.49 18.26 -1.59
N ARG A 91 -1.01 17.05 -1.31
CA ARG A 91 0.00 16.38 -2.12
C ARG A 91 -0.65 15.35 -3.06
N PRO A 92 -0.29 15.32 -4.35
CA PRO A 92 -0.81 14.32 -5.28
C PRO A 92 -0.08 12.98 -5.10
N TYR A 93 -0.82 11.88 -5.27
CA TYR A 93 -0.34 10.51 -5.13
C TYR A 93 -0.85 9.61 -6.26
N TYR A 94 -0.09 8.57 -6.60
CA TYR A 94 -0.57 7.48 -7.43
C TYR A 94 -0.87 6.26 -6.55
N LEU A 95 -2.15 6.01 -6.28
CA LEU A 95 -2.59 4.99 -5.34
C LEU A 95 -2.99 3.69 -6.06
N ILE A 96 -2.48 2.56 -5.57
CA ILE A 96 -2.82 1.22 -6.01
C ILE A 96 -3.45 0.50 -4.82
N THR A 97 -4.66 -0.01 -5.01
CA THR A 97 -5.41 -0.77 -3.99
C THR A 97 -6.34 -1.76 -4.69
N THR A 98 -7.12 -2.50 -3.91
CA THR A 98 -8.16 -3.40 -4.41
C THR A 98 -9.48 -2.64 -4.65
N PRO A 99 -10.30 -3.05 -5.64
CA PRO A 99 -11.50 -2.30 -6.05
C PRO A 99 -12.53 -2.07 -4.94
N ASP A 100 -12.62 -2.99 -3.97
CA ASP A 100 -13.48 -2.94 -2.80
C ASP A 100 -13.16 -1.77 -1.85
N LEU A 101 -11.93 -1.24 -1.89
CA LEU A 101 -11.51 -0.11 -1.06
C LEU A 101 -11.74 1.25 -1.73
N ARG A 102 -12.38 1.31 -2.91
CA ARG A 102 -12.56 2.55 -3.67
C ARG A 102 -13.26 3.64 -2.86
N ASP A 103 -14.34 3.31 -2.17
CA ASP A 103 -15.13 4.30 -1.44
C ASP A 103 -14.38 4.80 -0.20
N ALA A 104 -13.70 3.89 0.52
CA ALA A 104 -12.82 4.24 1.63
C ALA A 104 -11.66 5.16 1.19
N VAL A 105 -11.11 4.94 0.00
CA VAL A 105 -10.11 5.85 -0.59
C VAL A 105 -10.71 7.22 -0.89
N ALA A 106 -11.90 7.25 -1.49
CA ALA A 106 -12.59 8.49 -1.86
C ALA A 106 -12.95 9.37 -0.65
N GLU A 107 -13.06 8.80 0.55
CA GLU A 107 -13.23 9.56 1.79
C GLU A 107 -11.99 10.35 2.22
N VAL A 108 -10.80 9.95 1.78
CA VAL A 108 -9.53 10.55 2.20
C VAL A 108 -8.89 11.38 1.09
N VAL A 109 -9.09 11.00 -0.17
CA VAL A 109 -8.49 11.67 -1.33
C VAL A 109 -9.54 11.99 -2.39
N ASP A 110 -9.33 13.08 -3.11
CA ASP A 110 -10.06 13.34 -4.34
C ASP A 110 -9.47 12.50 -5.48
N ILE A 111 -10.33 11.76 -6.19
CA ILE A 111 -9.92 10.80 -7.22
C ILE A 111 -10.05 11.44 -8.60
N GLU A 112 -8.94 11.94 -9.13
CA GLU A 112 -8.91 12.55 -10.47
C GLU A 112 -9.04 11.51 -11.60
N GLN A 113 -8.32 10.39 -11.50
CA GLN A 113 -8.21 9.39 -12.59
C GLN A 113 -8.24 7.96 -12.04
N PRO A 114 -9.42 7.31 -11.99
CA PRO A 114 -9.51 5.90 -11.62
C PRO A 114 -9.12 4.97 -12.79
N GLY A 115 -8.58 3.80 -12.46
CA GLY A 115 -8.30 2.75 -13.45
C GLY A 115 -8.18 1.38 -12.80
N ILE A 116 -8.56 0.34 -13.54
CA ILE A 116 -8.43 -1.05 -13.09
C ILE A 116 -7.23 -1.70 -13.81
N ASN A 117 -6.22 -2.08 -13.03
CA ASN A 117 -5.09 -2.83 -13.54
C ASN A 117 -5.53 -4.25 -13.91
N ARG A 118 -5.23 -4.68 -15.15
CA ARG A 118 -5.45 -6.05 -15.61
C ARG A 118 -4.14 -6.82 -15.49
N ILE A 119 -4.06 -7.71 -14.51
CA ILE A 119 -2.88 -8.54 -14.27
C ILE A 119 -3.14 -9.92 -14.88
N TYR A 120 -2.28 -10.34 -15.80
CA TYR A 120 -2.41 -11.60 -16.51
C TYR A 120 -1.46 -12.63 -15.91
N ARG A 121 -1.94 -13.86 -15.75
CA ARG A 121 -1.09 -15.01 -15.45
C ARG A 121 -0.74 -15.71 -16.76
N LEU A 122 0.53 -16.04 -16.93
CA LEU A 122 0.96 -16.92 -18.01
C LEU A 122 0.83 -18.36 -17.51
N ASP A 123 -0.07 -19.12 -18.11
CA ASP A 123 -0.13 -20.56 -17.93
C ASP A 123 0.86 -21.16 -18.93
N LEU A 124 1.98 -21.70 -18.43
CA LEU A 124 3.06 -22.34 -19.21
C LEU A 124 2.87 -23.85 -19.28
#